data_AF-A0A845MS88-F1
#
_entry.id   AF-A0A845MS88-F1
#
_cell.length_a   1.000
_cell.length_b   1.000
_cell.length_c   1.000
_cell.angle_alpha   90.00
_cell.angle_beta   90.00
_cell.angle_gamma   90.00
#
_symmetry.space_group_name_H-M   'P 1'
#
loop_
_entity.id
_entity.type
_entity.pdbx_description
1 polymer ?
#
loop_
_entity_poly.entity_id
_entity_poly.type
_entity_poly.pdbx_seq_one_letter_code
_entity_poly.pdbx_strand_id
1 'polypeptide(L)'
;MRIVVVVLLLGWSLPALSMSLALAKVERAEDGETERQVCDRALTKMTEELHVSLLSVISATDAYEQRRLAYKDQGLEQAVLDDAYRSQLFAEKPDVQGRRWTGSRCSVRARYDADIDALALRVPMPAGNPAPVAESDNPPPPGVDPKTWELFSSSRDRAELSQVFGTVAALRMRIVEYYAMTGDWPEDLSSIGVAPEQVVGERIKRAYLLQDGLLKLELAGRLEGHSLSTWPMDAGSVRGVEWQCTTTVNMGPNSFCEQVE
;
A
#
# COMPACT_ATOMS: atom_id res chain seq x y z
N MET A 1 -27.68 11.73 5.42
CA MET A 1 -27.81 11.86 6.88
C MET A 1 -26.92 10.80 7.51
N ARG A 2 -25.76 11.21 8.03
CA ARG A 2 -24.71 10.32 8.56
C ARG A 2 -25.01 10.06 10.05
N ILE A 3 -25.12 8.79 10.45
CA ILE A 3 -25.13 8.41 11.87
C ILE A 3 -24.19 7.21 11.99
N VAL A 4 -22.97 7.47 12.45
CA VAL A 4 -22.04 6.43 12.92
C VAL A 4 -22.16 6.45 14.45
N VAL A 5 -22.56 5.32 15.04
CA VAL A 5 -22.65 5.17 16.50
C VAL A 5 -21.46 4.34 16.95
N VAL A 6 -20.53 4.95 17.68
CA VAL A 6 -19.41 4.26 18.33
C VAL A 6 -19.82 4.01 19.78
N VAL A 7 -19.78 2.74 20.22
CA VAL A 7 -20.03 2.36 21.62
C VAL A 7 -18.72 1.81 22.19
N LEU A 8 -18.14 2.52 23.15
CA LEU A 8 -16.96 2.13 23.92
C LEU A 8 -17.41 1.57 25.28
N LEU A 9 -17.08 0.31 25.58
CA LEU A 9 -17.30 -0.31 26.89
C LEU A 9 -15.96 -0.41 27.62
N LEU A 10 -15.80 0.36 28.70
CA LEU A 10 -14.59 0.39 29.54
C LEU A 10 -14.72 -0.60 30.71
N GLY A 11 -13.98 -1.70 30.65
CA GLY A 11 -13.79 -2.66 31.76
C GLY A 11 -12.34 -2.64 32.25
N TRP A 12 -12.14 -2.63 33.58
CA TRP A 12 -10.83 -2.55 34.23
C TRP A 12 -10.10 -3.91 34.27
N SER A 13 -9.41 -4.23 33.17
CA SER A 13 -8.28 -5.18 33.07
C SER A 13 -7.70 -4.94 31.68
N LEU A 14 -6.44 -4.50 31.54
CA LEU A 14 -5.77 -4.06 30.27
C LEU A 14 -6.61 -4.43 29.04
N PRO A 15 -7.58 -3.59 28.65
CA PRO A 15 -8.59 -4.03 27.71
C PRO A 15 -7.89 -4.03 26.36
N ALA A 16 -7.74 -5.20 25.75
CA ALA A 16 -7.61 -5.25 24.31
C ALA A 16 -8.81 -4.44 23.78
N LEU A 17 -8.53 -3.31 23.12
CA LEU A 17 -9.56 -2.44 22.58
C LEU A 17 -10.22 -3.16 21.40
N SER A 18 -11.17 -4.04 21.71
CA SER A 18 -12.02 -4.65 20.69
C SER A 18 -13.00 -3.60 20.19
N MET A 19 -12.92 -3.28 18.91
CA MET A 19 -13.86 -2.38 18.25
C MET A 19 -14.85 -3.18 17.41
N SER A 20 -16.14 -2.88 17.59
CA SER A 20 -17.21 -3.38 16.73
C SER A 20 -17.84 -2.21 15.98
N LEU A 21 -17.87 -2.27 14.66
CA LEU A 21 -18.49 -1.27 13.79
C LEU A 21 -19.68 -1.88 13.07
N ALA A 22 -20.85 -1.24 13.20
CA ALA A 22 -21.99 -1.49 12.35
C ALA A 22 -21.96 -0.51 11.18
N LEU A 23 -21.85 -1.04 9.96
CA LEU A 23 -21.68 -0.25 8.74
C LEU A 23 -22.93 -0.37 7.87
N ALA A 24 -23.33 0.75 7.28
CA ALA A 24 -24.41 0.80 6.31
C ALA A 24 -24.10 1.80 5.20
N LYS A 25 -24.26 1.36 3.95
CA LYS A 25 -24.01 2.20 2.78
C LYS A 25 -25.17 2.04 1.79
N VAL A 26 -25.51 3.14 1.14
CA VAL A 26 -26.55 3.17 0.12
C VAL A 26 -26.01 3.88 -1.10
N GLU A 27 -26.03 3.20 -2.24
CA GLU A 27 -25.71 3.79 -3.55
C GLU A 27 -26.94 3.75 -4.45
N ARG A 28 -27.00 4.72 -5.36
CA ARG A 28 -28.04 4.80 -6.38
C ARG A 28 -27.46 4.35 -7.72
N ALA A 29 -28.29 3.69 -8.52
CA ALA A 29 -28.00 3.33 -9.88
C ALA A 29 -28.04 4.55 -10.80
N GLU A 30 -27.07 4.61 -11.69
CA GLU A 30 -27.06 5.45 -12.87
C GLU A 30 -27.68 4.71 -14.06
N ASP A 31 -27.91 5.42 -15.16
CA ASP A 31 -28.59 4.86 -16.33
C ASP A 31 -27.77 3.69 -16.92
N GLY A 32 -28.41 2.52 -17.01
CA GLY A 32 -27.79 1.30 -17.55
C GLY A 32 -27.03 0.44 -16.53
N GLU A 33 -26.95 0.85 -15.26
CA GLU A 33 -26.27 0.06 -14.22
C GLU A 33 -27.12 -1.08 -13.67
N THR A 34 -26.48 -2.21 -13.45
CA THR A 34 -27.08 -3.39 -12.83
C THR A 34 -27.10 -3.29 -11.31
N GLU A 35 -28.03 -4.01 -10.67
CA GLU A 35 -28.07 -4.15 -9.20
C GLU A 35 -26.70 -4.54 -8.63
N ARG A 36 -26.04 -5.52 -9.27
CA ARG A 36 -24.74 -6.03 -8.82
C ARG A 36 -23.67 -4.95 -8.81
N GLN A 37 -23.52 -4.18 -9.89
CA GLN A 37 -22.55 -3.08 -9.99
C GLN A 37 -22.77 -2.04 -8.90
N VAL A 38 -24.02 -1.65 -8.65
CA VAL A 38 -24.34 -0.64 -7.64
C VAL A 38 -24.10 -1.16 -6.22
N CYS A 39 -24.42 -2.43 -5.96
CA CYS A 39 -24.16 -3.06 -4.66
C CYS A 39 -22.68 -3.29 -4.38
N ASP A 40 -21.90 -3.68 -5.38
CA ASP A 40 -20.46 -3.87 -5.25
C ASP A 40 -19.77 -2.51 -5.05
N ARG A 41 -20.18 -1.46 -5.79
CA ARG A 41 -19.74 -0.08 -5.52
C ARG A 41 -20.07 0.38 -4.09
N ALA A 42 -21.27 0.06 -3.60
CA ALA A 42 -21.66 0.39 -2.23
C ALA A 42 -20.78 -0.31 -1.20
N LEU A 43 -20.39 -1.57 -1.45
CA LEU A 43 -19.48 -2.30 -0.58
C LEU A 43 -18.06 -1.72 -0.65
N THR A 44 -17.53 -1.40 -1.84
CA THR A 44 -16.20 -0.80 -1.98
C THR A 44 -16.08 0.51 -1.21
N LYS A 45 -17.02 1.44 -1.41
CA LYS A 45 -17.03 2.72 -0.67
C LYS A 45 -17.20 2.54 0.84
N MET A 46 -17.91 1.50 1.27
CA MET A 46 -18.04 1.17 2.70
C MET A 46 -16.70 0.70 3.28
N THR A 47 -15.98 -0.15 2.55
CA THR A 47 -14.67 -0.67 2.95
C THR A 47 -13.63 0.45 3.01
N GLU A 48 -13.62 1.37 2.04
CA GLU A 48 -12.76 2.56 2.08
C GLU A 48 -13.02 3.43 3.33
N GLU A 49 -14.30 3.69 3.64
CA GLU A 49 -14.69 4.44 4.85
C GLU A 49 -14.29 3.69 6.14
N LEU A 50 -14.37 2.37 6.13
CA LEU A 50 -13.88 1.53 7.23
C LEU A 50 -12.36 1.72 7.41
N HIS A 51 -11.56 1.63 6.35
CA HIS A 51 -10.10 1.80 6.45
C HIS A 51 -9.71 3.18 6.98
N VAL A 52 -10.36 4.24 6.52
CA VAL A 52 -10.15 5.60 7.03
C VAL A 52 -10.51 5.68 8.52
N SER A 53 -11.62 5.07 8.92
CA SER A 53 -12.06 5.05 10.32
C SER A 53 -11.10 4.26 11.20
N LEU A 54 -10.62 3.11 10.73
CA LEU A 54 -9.63 2.27 11.42
C LEU A 54 -8.32 3.01 11.63
N LEU A 55 -7.80 3.67 10.59
CA LEU A 55 -6.58 4.46 10.72
C LEU A 55 -6.74 5.59 11.74
N SER A 56 -7.89 6.28 11.73
CA SER A 56 -8.18 7.31 12.71
C SER A 56 -8.20 6.76 14.14
N VAL A 57 -8.78 5.59 14.37
CA VAL A 57 -8.81 4.97 15.70
C VAL A 57 -7.43 4.46 16.12
N ILE A 58 -6.70 3.83 15.21
CA ILE A 58 -5.31 3.37 15.43
C ILE A 58 -4.41 4.55 15.79
N SER A 59 -4.55 5.69 15.11
CA SER A 59 -3.76 6.90 15.37
C SER A 59 -3.94 7.48 16.78
N ALA A 60 -5.03 7.10 17.46
CA ALA A 60 -5.30 7.50 18.84
C ALA A 60 -4.71 6.54 19.88
N THR A 61 -4.04 5.47 19.46
CA THR A 61 -3.43 4.47 20.37
C THR A 61 -1.99 4.85 20.75
N ASP A 62 -1.58 4.43 21.94
CA ASP A 62 -0.19 4.58 22.40
C ASP A 62 0.80 3.85 21.49
N ALA A 63 0.40 2.70 20.93
CA ALA A 63 1.23 1.91 20.03
C ALA A 63 1.55 2.64 18.72
N TYR A 64 0.58 3.37 18.16
CA TYR A 64 0.81 4.23 17.00
C TYR A 64 1.71 5.41 17.38
N GLU A 65 1.44 6.07 18.51
CA GLU A 65 2.23 7.23 18.94
C GLU A 65 3.71 6.86 19.16
N GLN A 66 3.98 5.70 19.76
CA GLN A 66 5.35 5.19 19.91
C GLN A 66 6.05 4.99 18.56
N ARG A 67 5.35 4.49 17.54
CA ARG A 67 5.90 4.37 16.18
C ARG A 67 6.10 5.70 15.51
N ARG A 68 5.15 6.63 15.67
CA ARG A 68 5.25 7.98 15.14
C ARG A 68 6.50 8.69 15.67
N LEU A 69 6.77 8.57 16.96
CA LEU A 69 7.99 9.06 17.58
C LEU A 69 9.23 8.34 17.05
N ALA A 70 9.21 7.01 16.96
CA ALA A 70 10.34 6.24 16.43
C ALA A 70 10.67 6.57 14.95
N TYR A 71 9.66 6.76 14.11
CA TYR A 71 9.82 7.18 12.72
C TYR A 71 10.37 8.61 12.64
N LYS A 72 9.84 9.52 13.46
CA LYS A 72 10.32 10.90 13.56
C LYS A 72 11.78 10.98 14.02
N ASP A 73 12.18 10.15 14.98
CA ASP A 73 13.57 10.07 15.47
C ASP A 73 14.53 9.59 14.38
N GLN A 74 14.03 8.88 13.36
CA GLN A 74 14.78 8.48 12.16
C GLN A 74 14.68 9.49 11.01
N GLY A 75 14.04 10.64 11.21
CA GLY A 75 13.86 11.66 10.17
C GLY A 75 12.87 11.28 9.08
N LEU A 76 12.05 10.24 9.29
CA LEU A 76 11.01 9.83 8.35
C LEU A 76 9.77 10.70 8.53
N GLU A 77 9.13 11.06 7.42
CA GLU A 77 7.87 11.80 7.45
C GLU A 77 6.72 10.93 7.98
N GLN A 78 5.74 11.59 8.62
CA GLN A 78 4.55 10.91 9.14
C GLN A 78 3.73 10.22 8.03
N ALA A 79 3.76 10.75 6.81
CA ALA A 79 3.08 10.14 5.66
C ALA A 79 3.55 8.70 5.40
N VAL A 80 4.83 8.39 5.65
CA VAL A 80 5.40 7.04 5.48
C VAL A 80 4.76 6.05 6.47
N LEU A 81 4.54 6.47 7.71
CA LEU A 81 3.88 5.66 8.73
C LEU A 81 2.40 5.45 8.39
N ASP A 82 1.71 6.50 7.95
CA ASP A 82 0.30 6.42 7.56
C ASP A 82 0.10 5.48 6.37
N ASP A 83 0.97 5.54 5.37
CA ASP A 83 0.98 4.62 4.23
C ASP A 83 1.21 3.17 4.64
N ALA A 84 2.13 2.92 5.59
CA ALA A 84 2.37 1.58 6.11
C ALA A 84 1.12 1.01 6.79
N TYR A 85 0.40 1.82 7.58
CA TYR A 85 -0.86 1.38 8.18
C TYR A 85 -1.96 1.18 7.15
N ARG A 86 -2.11 2.08 6.17
CA ARG A 86 -3.08 1.92 5.07
C ARG A 86 -2.86 0.60 4.32
N SER A 87 -1.61 0.25 4.06
CA SER A 87 -1.26 -1.03 3.45
C SER A 87 -1.67 -2.24 4.32
N GLN A 88 -1.48 -2.17 5.64
CA GLN A 88 -1.88 -3.25 6.55
C GLN A 88 -3.40 -3.37 6.71
N LEU A 89 -4.12 -2.25 6.66
CA LEU A 89 -5.57 -2.22 6.77
C LEU A 89 -6.28 -2.71 5.51
N PHE A 90 -5.57 -2.81 4.38
CA PHE A 90 -6.18 -3.23 3.12
C PHE A 90 -6.80 -4.64 3.19
N ALA A 91 -6.21 -5.54 3.97
CA ALA A 91 -6.73 -6.89 4.18
C ALA A 91 -8.03 -6.91 5.00
N GLU A 92 -8.37 -5.82 5.69
CA GLU A 92 -9.56 -5.73 6.54
C GLU A 92 -10.82 -5.53 5.69
N LYS A 93 -11.70 -6.53 5.72
CA LYS A 93 -12.98 -6.53 4.99
C LYS A 93 -14.13 -6.68 5.99
N PRO A 94 -15.20 -5.87 5.88
CA PRO A 94 -16.36 -6.02 6.75
C PRO A 94 -17.18 -7.26 6.35
N ASP A 95 -17.74 -7.94 7.35
CA ASP A 95 -18.64 -9.07 7.17
C ASP A 95 -20.04 -8.59 6.74
N VAL A 96 -20.43 -8.92 5.51
CA VAL A 96 -21.68 -8.46 4.90
C VAL A 96 -22.87 -9.23 5.48
N GLN A 97 -23.67 -8.53 6.29
CA GLN A 97 -24.87 -9.06 6.92
C GLN A 97 -26.07 -9.09 5.96
N GLY A 98 -26.08 -8.22 4.94
CA GLY A 98 -27.15 -8.24 3.95
C GLY A 98 -27.01 -7.17 2.87
N ARG A 99 -27.56 -7.50 1.70
CA ARG A 99 -27.69 -6.61 0.55
C ARG A 99 -29.17 -6.51 0.20
N ARG A 100 -29.67 -5.31 -0.06
CA ARG A 100 -31.07 -5.08 -0.44
C ARG A 100 -31.16 -4.04 -1.54
N TRP A 101 -31.75 -4.45 -2.65
CA TRP A 101 -32.15 -3.59 -3.74
C TRP A 101 -33.57 -3.05 -3.55
N THR A 102 -33.79 -1.77 -3.83
CA THR A 102 -35.12 -1.17 -3.81
C THR A 102 -35.23 -0.05 -4.85
N GLY A 103 -35.98 -0.31 -5.92
CA GLY A 103 -36.14 0.60 -7.06
C GLY A 103 -34.84 0.72 -7.84
N SER A 104 -34.07 1.77 -7.56
CA SER A 104 -32.77 2.08 -8.17
C SER A 104 -31.67 2.28 -7.13
N ARG A 105 -31.84 1.73 -5.92
CA ARG A 105 -30.89 1.90 -4.82
C ARG A 105 -30.47 0.54 -4.28
N CYS A 106 -29.17 0.34 -4.11
CA CYS A 106 -28.64 -0.76 -3.31
C CYS A 106 -28.29 -0.27 -1.92
N SER A 107 -28.74 -1.00 -0.90
CA SER A 107 -28.34 -0.83 0.49
C SER A 107 -27.56 -2.05 0.95
N VAL A 108 -26.37 -1.81 1.50
CA VAL A 108 -25.49 -2.84 2.05
C VAL A 108 -25.38 -2.60 3.55
N ARG A 109 -25.47 -3.67 4.33
CA ARG A 109 -25.21 -3.67 5.77
C ARG A 109 -24.10 -4.66 6.06
N ALA A 110 -23.15 -4.24 6.88
CA ALA A 110 -22.03 -5.08 7.29
C ALA A 110 -21.65 -4.83 8.74
N ARG A 111 -20.87 -5.74 9.32
CA ARG A 111 -20.23 -5.57 10.61
C ARG A 111 -18.74 -5.77 10.46
N TYR A 112 -17.97 -5.12 11.31
CA TYR A 112 -16.54 -5.32 11.39
C TYR A 112 -16.14 -5.37 12.86
N ASP A 113 -15.40 -6.41 13.23
CA ASP A 113 -14.91 -6.62 14.57
C ASP A 113 -13.39 -6.81 14.49
N ALA A 114 -12.63 -6.01 15.24
CA ALA A 114 -11.18 -6.17 15.31
C ALA A 114 -10.61 -5.73 16.65
N ASP A 115 -9.44 -6.28 16.96
CA ASP A 115 -8.59 -5.82 18.05
C ASP A 115 -7.74 -4.64 17.54
N ILE A 116 -8.05 -3.44 18.02
CA ILE A 116 -7.37 -2.21 17.63
C ILE A 116 -5.90 -2.22 18.06
N ASP A 117 -5.59 -2.81 19.22
CA ASP A 117 -4.22 -2.84 19.71
C ASP A 117 -3.38 -3.79 18.86
N ALA A 118 -3.95 -4.93 18.47
CA ALA A 118 -3.31 -5.83 17.52
C ALA A 118 -3.08 -5.16 16.15
N LEU A 119 -4.07 -4.40 15.64
CA LEU A 119 -3.94 -3.65 14.40
C LEU A 119 -2.85 -2.57 14.49
N ALA A 120 -2.81 -1.82 15.60
CA ALA A 120 -1.80 -0.81 15.85
C ALA A 120 -0.38 -1.41 15.91
N LEU A 121 -0.24 -2.67 16.31
CA LEU A 121 1.05 -3.34 16.39
C LEU A 121 1.58 -3.90 15.06
N ARG A 122 0.74 -4.01 14.01
CA ARG A 122 1.12 -4.67 12.74
C ARG A 122 2.24 -3.98 11.97
N VAL A 123 2.29 -2.65 12.00
CA VAL A 123 3.42 -1.93 11.43
C VAL A 123 4.62 -2.14 12.35
N PRO A 124 5.78 -2.61 11.86
CA PRO A 124 6.95 -2.78 12.71
C PRO A 124 7.48 -1.42 13.17
N MET A 125 8.09 -1.39 14.36
CA MET A 125 8.96 -0.26 14.73
C MET A 125 10.09 -0.16 13.70
N PRO A 126 10.51 1.05 13.32
CA PRO A 126 11.66 1.20 12.47
C PRO A 126 12.87 0.73 13.30
N ALA A 127 13.71 -0.13 12.71
CA ALA A 127 14.80 -0.77 13.46
C ALA A 127 15.68 0.32 14.12
N GLY A 128 15.92 0.18 15.43
CA GLY A 128 16.72 1.12 16.19
C GLY A 128 18.13 1.21 15.61
N ASN A 129 18.52 2.43 15.24
CA ASN A 129 19.52 2.76 14.23
C ASN A 129 19.16 2.21 12.85
N PRO A 130 19.07 3.04 11.78
CA PRO A 130 19.47 2.50 10.49
C PRO A 130 20.82 1.83 10.73
N ALA A 131 20.97 0.56 10.34
CA ALA A 131 22.29 -0.06 10.28
C ALA A 131 23.20 1.02 9.67
N PRO A 132 24.22 1.50 10.42
CA PRO A 132 24.87 2.79 10.16
C PRO A 132 25.21 2.82 8.70
N VAL A 133 24.46 3.61 7.89
CA VAL A 133 24.29 3.48 6.42
C VAL A 133 25.31 2.49 5.92
N ALA A 134 24.97 1.18 5.98
CA ALA A 134 25.94 0.08 6.04
C ALA A 134 27.11 0.48 5.17
N GLU A 135 28.24 0.86 5.79
CA GLU A 135 29.36 1.58 5.17
C GLU A 135 29.48 1.06 3.74
N SER A 136 28.96 1.84 2.77
CA SER A 136 28.31 1.28 1.56
C SER A 136 28.97 -0.04 1.17
N ASP A 137 28.25 -1.16 1.14
CA ASP A 137 28.73 -2.50 0.67
C ASP A 137 29.37 -2.45 -0.74
N ASN A 138 29.42 -1.26 -1.33
CA ASN A 138 29.99 -0.89 -2.59
C ASN A 138 31.10 0.18 -2.40
N PRO A 139 32.24 -0.16 -1.74
CA PRO A 139 33.36 0.75 -1.55
C PRO A 139 33.91 1.23 -2.90
N PRO A 140 34.59 2.40 -2.93
CA PRO A 140 35.21 2.88 -4.16
C PRO A 140 36.19 1.83 -4.69
N PRO A 141 36.16 1.54 -6.01
CA PRO A 141 37.12 0.61 -6.59
C PRO A 141 38.56 1.13 -6.42
N PRO A 142 39.57 0.24 -6.40
CA PRO A 142 40.96 0.64 -6.22
C PRO A 142 41.36 1.74 -7.21
N GLY A 143 41.86 2.86 -6.68
CA GLY A 143 42.29 4.00 -7.49
C GLY A 143 41.23 5.08 -7.76
N VAL A 144 40.01 4.94 -7.26
CA VAL A 144 38.98 6.00 -7.29
C VAL A 144 38.91 6.67 -5.91
N ASP A 145 38.95 8.00 -5.87
CA ASP A 145 38.83 8.71 -4.60
C ASP A 145 37.37 8.71 -4.10
N PRO A 146 37.13 8.70 -2.78
CA PRO A 146 35.79 8.65 -2.22
C PRO A 146 34.89 9.82 -2.65
N LYS A 147 35.45 11.01 -2.86
CA LYS A 147 34.65 12.19 -3.23
C LYS A 147 34.13 12.05 -4.66
N THR A 148 34.96 11.57 -5.58
CA THR A 148 34.53 11.24 -6.94
C THR A 148 33.52 10.09 -6.93
N TRP A 149 33.70 9.09 -6.08
CA TRP A 149 32.75 7.98 -5.93
C TRP A 149 31.37 8.45 -5.48
N GLU A 150 31.31 9.41 -4.56
CA GLU A 150 30.07 10.04 -4.09
C GLU A 150 29.38 10.91 -5.15
N LEU A 151 30.14 11.59 -6.02
CA LEU A 151 29.55 12.36 -7.12
C LEU A 151 28.75 11.50 -8.10
N PHE A 152 29.04 10.19 -8.17
CA PHE A 152 28.33 9.24 -9.01
C PHE A 152 27.22 8.47 -8.28
N SER A 153 26.95 8.76 -7.00
CA SER A 153 25.92 8.10 -6.18
C SER A 153 24.57 8.03 -6.90
N SER A 154 24.01 9.17 -7.31
CA SER A 154 22.72 9.25 -8.02
C SER A 154 22.69 8.45 -9.34
N SER A 155 23.80 8.40 -10.07
CA SER A 155 23.89 7.61 -11.30
C SER A 155 23.94 6.11 -11.03
N ARG A 156 24.56 5.71 -9.92
CA ARG A 156 24.60 4.32 -9.46
C ARG A 156 23.25 3.90 -8.89
N ASP A 157 22.60 4.75 -8.12
CA ASP A 157 21.28 4.49 -7.55
C ASP A 157 20.22 4.37 -8.67
N ARG A 158 20.31 5.23 -9.69
CA ARG A 158 19.52 5.10 -10.93
C ARG A 158 19.78 3.77 -11.64
N ALA A 159 21.05 3.35 -11.75
CA ALA A 159 21.40 2.08 -12.39
C ALA A 159 20.90 0.85 -11.60
N GLU A 160 20.98 0.88 -10.27
CA GLU A 160 20.39 -0.17 -9.42
C GLU A 160 18.87 -0.21 -9.55
N LEU A 161 18.21 0.95 -9.56
CA LEU A 161 16.76 1.01 -9.75
C LEU A 161 16.36 0.49 -11.14
N SER A 162 17.13 0.80 -12.19
CA SER A 162 16.89 0.25 -13.53
C SER A 162 16.98 -1.28 -13.58
N GLN A 163 17.82 -1.91 -12.75
CA GLN A 163 17.88 -3.38 -12.68
C GLN A 163 16.61 -3.96 -12.07
N VAL A 164 16.00 -3.29 -11.09
CA VAL A 164 14.71 -3.68 -10.50
C VAL A 164 13.59 -3.64 -11.55
N PHE A 165 13.68 -2.72 -12.52
CA PHE A 165 12.66 -2.57 -13.56
C PHE A 165 12.49 -3.78 -14.48
N GLY A 166 13.50 -4.67 -14.59
CA GLY A 166 13.33 -5.94 -15.30
C GLY A 166 12.26 -6.83 -14.66
N THR A 167 12.27 -6.93 -13.33
CA THR A 167 11.26 -7.66 -12.55
C THR A 167 9.91 -6.95 -12.60
N VAL A 168 9.90 -5.62 -12.46
CA VAL A 168 8.68 -4.83 -12.54
C VAL A 168 7.99 -4.98 -13.89
N ALA A 169 8.74 -4.94 -15.00
CA ALA A 169 8.19 -5.13 -16.33
C ALA A 169 7.52 -6.51 -16.49
N ALA A 170 8.15 -7.57 -15.96
CA ALA A 170 7.56 -8.91 -15.97
C ALA A 170 6.25 -8.99 -15.16
N LEU A 171 6.22 -8.37 -13.97
CA LEU A 171 5.01 -8.31 -13.14
C LEU A 171 3.89 -7.50 -13.80
N ARG A 172 4.21 -6.33 -14.39
CA ARG A 172 3.25 -5.50 -15.13
C ARG A 172 2.58 -6.28 -16.26
N MET A 173 3.35 -7.08 -17.01
CA MET A 173 2.79 -7.93 -18.07
C MET A 173 1.77 -8.93 -17.52
N ARG A 174 2.10 -9.62 -16.42
CA ARG A 174 1.18 -10.57 -15.75
C ARG A 174 -0.09 -9.91 -15.23
N ILE A 175 0.04 -8.71 -14.66
CA ILE A 175 -1.10 -7.91 -14.17
C ILE A 175 -2.03 -7.54 -15.34
N VAL A 176 -1.49 -7.09 -16.47
CA VAL A 176 -2.28 -6.77 -17.67
C VAL A 176 -2.90 -8.01 -18.30
N GLU A 177 -2.19 -9.14 -18.34
CA GLU A 177 -2.75 -10.43 -18.81
C GLU A 177 -3.97 -10.84 -17.97
N TYR A 178 -3.85 -10.77 -16.65
CA TYR A 178 -4.94 -11.08 -15.73
C TYR A 178 -6.14 -10.15 -15.94
N TYR A 179 -5.89 -8.83 -16.05
CA TYR A 179 -6.92 -7.84 -16.32
C TYR A 179 -7.63 -8.11 -17.65
N ALA A 180 -6.89 -8.40 -18.71
CA ALA A 180 -7.45 -8.72 -20.02
C ALA A 180 -8.31 -10.00 -20.02
N MET A 181 -7.97 -10.97 -19.16
CA MET A 181 -8.71 -12.24 -19.05
C MET A 181 -9.96 -12.14 -18.16
N THR A 182 -9.88 -11.39 -17.07
CA THR A 182 -10.91 -11.38 -16.02
C THR A 182 -11.80 -10.13 -16.05
N GLY A 183 -11.29 -9.03 -16.60
CA GLY A 183 -11.92 -7.71 -16.54
C GLY A 183 -11.65 -6.94 -15.25
N ASP A 184 -10.93 -7.54 -14.29
CA ASP A 184 -10.64 -6.97 -12.98
C ASP A 184 -9.12 -6.98 -12.71
N TRP A 185 -8.63 -6.04 -11.90
CA TRP A 185 -7.23 -6.05 -11.45
C TRP A 185 -7.00 -7.18 -10.43
N PRO A 186 -5.80 -7.78 -10.39
CA PRO A 186 -5.53 -8.85 -9.44
C PRO A 186 -5.51 -8.32 -8.00
N GLU A 187 -6.03 -9.11 -7.05
CA GLU A 187 -6.03 -8.73 -5.62
C GLU A 187 -4.64 -8.88 -4.98
N ASP A 188 -3.83 -9.83 -5.47
CA ASP A 188 -2.50 -10.14 -4.97
C ASP A 188 -1.60 -10.77 -6.04
N LEU A 189 -0.33 -11.00 -5.72
CA LEU A 189 0.63 -11.67 -6.62
C LEU A 189 0.27 -13.15 -6.86
N SER A 190 -0.39 -13.81 -5.91
CA SER A 190 -0.76 -15.22 -6.04
C SER A 190 -1.85 -15.43 -7.09
N SER A 191 -2.73 -14.44 -7.26
CA SER A 191 -3.81 -14.40 -8.26
C SER A 191 -3.27 -14.42 -9.69
N ILE A 192 -2.06 -13.91 -9.89
CA ILE A 192 -1.32 -13.95 -11.17
C ILE A 192 -0.27 -15.06 -11.22
N GLY A 193 -0.32 -16.01 -10.27
CA GLY A 193 0.56 -17.16 -10.22
C GLY A 193 2.01 -16.85 -9.83
N VAL A 194 2.24 -15.73 -9.15
CA VAL A 194 3.56 -15.31 -8.67
C VAL A 194 3.63 -15.47 -7.15
N ALA A 195 4.54 -16.32 -6.69
CA ALA A 195 4.81 -16.44 -5.26
C ALA A 195 5.71 -15.28 -4.81
N PRO A 196 5.47 -14.62 -3.66
CA PRO A 196 6.29 -13.51 -3.17
C PRO A 196 7.79 -13.84 -3.12
N GLU A 197 8.14 -15.08 -2.79
CA GLU A 197 9.51 -15.58 -2.70
C GLU A 197 10.25 -15.56 -4.05
N GLN A 198 9.52 -15.55 -5.18
CA GLN A 198 10.11 -15.45 -6.52
C GLN A 198 10.50 -14.00 -6.87
N VAL A 199 9.95 -13.03 -6.15
CA VAL A 199 10.18 -11.60 -6.37
C VAL A 199 11.21 -11.06 -5.38
N VAL A 200 11.22 -11.57 -4.15
CA VAL A 200 12.18 -11.20 -3.11
C VAL A 200 13.58 -11.73 -3.45
N GLY A 201 14.61 -10.90 -3.26
CA GLY A 201 15.99 -11.24 -3.53
C GLY A 201 16.96 -10.11 -3.20
N GLU A 202 18.12 -10.09 -3.88
CA GLU A 202 19.21 -9.13 -3.60
C GLU A 202 18.81 -7.65 -3.69
N ARG A 203 17.83 -7.32 -4.55
CA ARG A 203 17.42 -5.93 -4.86
C ARG A 203 16.00 -5.59 -4.43
N ILE A 204 15.20 -6.59 -4.07
CA ILE A 204 13.80 -6.43 -3.69
C ILE A 204 13.60 -7.13 -2.35
N LYS A 205 13.26 -6.35 -1.33
CA LYS A 205 13.00 -6.84 0.02
C LYS A 205 11.60 -7.43 0.12
N ARG A 206 10.62 -6.73 -0.48
CA ARG A 206 9.21 -7.14 -0.54
C ARG A 206 8.55 -6.56 -1.79
N ALA A 207 7.54 -7.26 -2.28
CA ALA A 207 6.65 -6.76 -3.33
C ALA A 207 5.21 -7.10 -2.98
N TYR A 208 4.30 -6.18 -3.24
CA TYR A 208 2.89 -6.36 -2.99
C TYR A 208 2.06 -5.64 -4.06
N LEU A 209 0.92 -6.26 -4.37
CA LEU A 209 -0.09 -5.69 -5.24
C LEU A 209 -1.19 -5.08 -4.36
N LEU A 210 -1.66 -3.90 -4.77
CA LEU A 210 -2.69 -3.11 -4.12
C LEU A 210 -3.84 -2.88 -5.12
N GLN A 211 -4.87 -2.15 -4.70
CA GLN A 211 -6.02 -1.82 -5.57
C GLN A 211 -5.59 -1.17 -6.88
N ASP A 212 -6.48 -1.31 -7.87
CA ASP A 212 -6.31 -0.72 -9.18
C ASP A 212 -5.00 -1.14 -9.88
N GLY A 213 -4.47 -2.31 -9.53
CA GLY A 213 -3.23 -2.85 -10.11
C GLY A 213 -1.96 -2.15 -9.64
N LEU A 214 -2.02 -1.36 -8.55
CA LEU A 214 -0.86 -0.68 -7.97
C LEU A 214 0.12 -1.71 -7.40
N LEU A 215 1.27 -1.86 -8.04
CA LEU A 215 2.39 -2.68 -7.59
C LEU A 215 3.38 -1.81 -6.82
N LYS A 216 3.67 -2.17 -5.56
CA LYS A 216 4.66 -1.48 -4.72
C LYS A 216 5.75 -2.45 -4.26
N LEU A 217 6.99 -1.98 -4.32
CA LEU A 217 8.20 -2.71 -3.99
C LEU A 217 8.97 -1.96 -2.90
N GLU A 218 9.36 -2.69 -1.86
CA GLU A 218 10.40 -2.27 -0.92
C GLU A 218 11.74 -2.77 -1.46
N LEU A 219 12.70 -1.86 -1.63
CA LEU A 219 13.99 -2.17 -2.24
C LEU A 219 14.97 -2.74 -1.20
N ALA A 220 15.94 -3.52 -1.68
CA ALA A 220 16.99 -4.14 -0.87
C ALA A 220 18.39 -3.74 -1.37
N GLY A 221 19.41 -4.20 -0.65
CA GLY A 221 20.81 -3.94 -1.00
C GLY A 221 21.12 -2.45 -0.93
N ARG A 222 21.76 -1.92 -1.99
CA ARG A 222 22.15 -0.51 -2.06
C ARG A 222 20.97 0.47 -1.91
N LEU A 223 19.77 0.05 -2.33
CA LEU A 223 18.57 0.88 -2.27
C LEU A 223 17.70 0.54 -1.06
N GLU A 224 18.22 -0.18 -0.06
CA GLU A 224 17.47 -0.49 1.14
C GLU A 224 16.95 0.78 1.82
N GLY A 225 15.68 0.75 2.24
CA GLY A 225 14.96 1.90 2.79
C GLY A 225 14.21 2.72 1.74
N HIS A 226 14.47 2.52 0.45
CA HIS A 226 13.69 3.13 -0.63
C HIS A 226 12.55 2.24 -1.13
N SER A 227 11.57 2.85 -1.79
CA SER A 227 10.44 2.17 -2.41
C SER A 227 10.21 2.60 -3.86
N LEU A 228 9.59 1.71 -4.62
CA LEU A 228 9.14 1.94 -6.00
C LEU A 228 7.66 1.52 -6.08
N SER A 229 6.81 2.42 -6.56
CA SER A 229 5.39 2.15 -6.79
C SER A 229 5.06 2.34 -8.25
N THR A 230 4.18 1.51 -8.81
CA THR A 230 3.73 1.63 -10.19
C THR A 230 2.31 1.15 -10.37
N TRP A 231 1.51 1.89 -11.14
CA TRP A 231 0.11 1.57 -11.36
C TRP A 231 -0.28 1.76 -12.83
N PRO A 232 -1.26 1.00 -13.30
CA PRO A 232 -1.84 1.18 -14.61
C PRO A 232 -2.69 2.46 -14.67
N MET A 233 -2.71 3.09 -15.82
CA MET A 233 -3.66 4.14 -16.18
C MET A 233 -4.37 3.77 -17.48
N ASP A 234 -5.64 4.17 -17.58
CA ASP A 234 -6.39 4.05 -18.82
C ASP A 234 -5.88 5.11 -19.82
N ALA A 235 -5.29 4.66 -20.91
CA ALA A 235 -4.72 5.51 -21.96
C ALA A 235 -5.80 6.12 -22.89
N GLY A 236 -7.09 5.93 -22.59
CA GLY A 236 -8.21 6.62 -23.23
C GLY A 236 -8.38 6.33 -24.73
N SER A 237 -7.75 5.27 -25.26
CA SER A 237 -7.87 4.89 -26.68
C SER A 237 -7.54 3.41 -26.91
N VAL A 238 -7.69 2.95 -28.16
CA VAL A 238 -7.53 1.56 -28.70
C VAL A 238 -6.14 0.94 -28.45
N ARG A 239 -5.30 1.53 -27.59
CA ARG A 239 -3.92 1.12 -27.30
C ARG A 239 -3.67 0.93 -25.80
N GLY A 240 -4.35 -0.03 -25.20
CA GLY A 240 -3.85 -0.74 -24.01
C GLY A 240 -3.65 0.11 -22.74
N VAL A 241 -2.97 -0.52 -21.78
CA VAL A 241 -2.71 -0.02 -20.43
C VAL A 241 -1.39 0.75 -20.43
N GLU A 242 -1.40 2.03 -20.02
CA GLU A 242 -0.18 2.79 -19.73
C GLU A 242 0.22 2.62 -18.26
N TRP A 243 1.49 2.79 -17.93
CA TRP A 243 1.97 2.63 -16.57
C TRP A 243 2.65 3.91 -16.08
N GLN A 244 2.23 4.37 -14.91
CA GLN A 244 2.95 5.39 -14.14
C GLN A 244 3.78 4.75 -13.06
N CYS A 245 4.76 5.48 -12.55
CA CYS A 245 5.51 5.04 -11.40
C CYS A 245 6.07 6.21 -10.59
N THR A 246 6.23 5.97 -9.29
CA THR A 246 6.92 6.85 -8.34
C THR A 246 7.99 6.11 -7.56
N THR A 247 9.02 6.81 -7.09
CA THR A 247 10.10 6.24 -6.29
C THR A 247 10.68 7.27 -5.31
N THR A 248 11.17 6.80 -4.18
CA THR A 248 11.91 7.64 -3.21
C THR A 248 13.42 7.71 -3.53
N VAL A 249 13.88 7.04 -4.60
CA VAL A 249 15.30 7.01 -4.98
C VAL A 249 15.68 8.28 -5.73
N ASN A 250 16.78 8.92 -5.33
CA ASN A 250 17.34 10.04 -6.07
C ASN A 250 18.01 9.57 -7.37
N MET A 251 17.37 9.81 -8.51
CA MET A 251 17.87 9.43 -9.84
C MET A 251 18.63 10.54 -10.56
N GLY A 252 18.73 11.73 -9.95
CA GLY A 252 19.26 12.93 -10.59
C GLY A 252 18.40 13.46 -11.75
N PRO A 253 18.95 14.30 -12.64
CA PRO A 253 18.19 15.13 -13.57
C PRO A 253 17.51 14.40 -14.75
N ASN A 254 17.59 13.07 -14.82
CA ASN A 254 17.00 12.26 -15.90
C ASN A 254 16.30 11.04 -15.29
N SER A 255 15.20 11.29 -14.58
CA SER A 255 14.39 10.24 -13.97
C SER A 255 13.48 9.57 -14.99
N PHE A 256 13.35 8.25 -14.89
CA PHE A 256 12.37 7.45 -15.65
C PHE A 256 11.13 7.11 -14.81
N CYS A 257 11.11 7.58 -13.58
CA CYS A 257 10.06 7.39 -12.59
C CYS A 257 9.90 8.70 -11.82
N GLU A 258 8.70 9.05 -11.40
CA GLU A 258 8.51 10.28 -10.65
C GLU A 258 9.17 10.15 -9.28
N GLN A 259 10.03 11.10 -8.91
CA GLN A 259 10.67 11.06 -7.60
C GLN A 259 9.73 11.75 -6.60
N VAL A 260 9.39 11.04 -5.52
CA VAL A 260 8.64 11.59 -4.38
C VAL A 260 9.62 11.81 -3.23
N GLU A 261 9.59 13.02 -2.64
CA GLU A 261 10.42 13.41 -1.49
C GLU A 261 9.92 12.77 -0.19
#